data_AF-A0A661YAH1-F1
#
_entry.id   AF-A0A661YAH1-F1
#
_cell.length_a   1.000
_cell.length_b   1.000
_cell.length_c   1.000
_cell.angle_alpha   90.00
_cell.angle_beta   90.00
_cell.angle_gamma   90.00
#
_symmetry.space_group_name_H-M   'P 1'
#
loop_
_entity.id
_entity.type
_entity.pdbx_description
1 polymer ?
#
loop_
_entity_poly.entity_id
_entity_poly.type
_entity_poly.pdbx_seq_one_letter_code
_entity_poly.pdbx_strand_id
1 'polypeptide(L)'
;MIIFKNKFLIPVLVFLVLFFVYSLWRRVPDIDDAWIGIDAYTLAKDGYAHTELMKGINQQEDLFVVHHKLLNLQGALFIKVFGFSLYTLKSVSLLYALIFIILFYFYTRRWKKLFNKDDLLFAFILLLSFPWFFKYSFTYRPEIMMMTYGFVGYMLLERYLELPDKGRWKLFLPGVFFGLAVAVHLNGLIFIVSAVLLLVWNRKFIAVFPFGLGAFLAFLIYFYDYTGLTYFDLWRHQFFDAPYLDSVQQG
;
A
#
# COMPACT_ATOMS: atom_id res chain seq x y z
N MET A 1 -10.28 25.03 14.85
CA MET A 1 -9.51 25.48 16.04
C MET A 1 -9.73 24.46 17.14
N ILE A 2 -8.71 23.66 17.45
CA ILE A 2 -8.81 22.58 18.44
C ILE A 2 -8.69 23.17 19.85
N ILE A 3 -9.55 22.71 20.77
CA ILE A 3 -9.71 23.25 22.14
C ILE A 3 -8.59 22.77 23.09
N PHE A 4 -7.82 21.74 22.70
CA PHE A 4 -6.78 21.13 23.52
C PHE A 4 -5.41 21.77 23.29
N LYS A 5 -4.79 22.27 24.37
CA LYS A 5 -3.42 22.82 24.33
C LYS A 5 -2.36 21.72 24.30
N ASN A 6 -1.23 22.00 23.65
CA ASN A 6 -0.02 21.16 23.61
C ASN A 6 0.35 20.43 24.92
N LYS A 7 0.17 21.08 26.08
CA LYS A 7 0.49 20.51 27.40
C LYS A 7 -0.25 19.20 27.71
N PHE A 8 -1.43 18.98 27.12
CA PHE A 8 -2.19 17.74 27.26
C PHE A 8 -1.99 16.78 26.10
N LEU A 9 -1.77 17.30 24.88
CA LEU A 9 -1.59 16.48 23.69
C LEU A 9 -0.25 15.72 23.69
N ILE A 10 0.83 16.35 24.17
CA ILE A 10 2.15 15.71 24.19
C ILE A 10 2.18 14.45 25.07
N PRO A 11 1.70 14.46 26.34
CA PRO A 11 1.66 13.25 27.15
C PRO A 11 0.84 12.12 26.52
N VAL A 12 -0.30 12.43 25.91
CA VAL A 12 -1.15 11.43 25.22
C VAL A 12 -0.41 10.85 24.02
N LEU A 13 0.23 11.69 23.20
CA LEU A 13 0.99 11.21 22.05
C LEU A 13 2.18 10.35 22.48
N VAL A 14 2.93 10.77 23.50
CA VAL A 14 4.04 9.98 24.07
C VAL A 14 3.54 8.64 24.58
N PHE A 15 2.42 8.61 25.32
CA PHE A 15 1.80 7.37 25.76
C PHE A 15 1.46 6.45 24.57
N LEU A 16 0.80 6.97 23.53
CA LEU A 16 0.44 6.18 22.34
C LEU A 16 1.67 5.66 21.58
N VAL A 17 2.73 6.46 21.45
CA VAL A 17 3.98 6.03 20.82
C VAL A 17 4.66 4.94 21.64
N LEU A 18 4.77 5.11 22.97
CA LEU A 18 5.34 4.10 23.86
C LEU A 18 4.51 2.82 23.85
N PHE A 19 3.18 2.95 23.85
CA PHE A 19 2.26 1.82 23.75
C PHE A 19 2.42 1.08 22.41
N PHE A 20 2.55 1.82 21.30
CA PHE A 20 2.84 1.23 19.98
C PHE A 20 4.17 0.49 20.00
N VAL A 21 5.27 1.11 20.45
CA VAL A 21 6.60 0.48 20.52
C VAL A 21 6.58 -0.76 21.41
N TYR A 22 5.96 -0.68 22.59
CA TYR A 22 5.81 -1.82 23.49
C TYR A 22 5.05 -2.97 22.82
N SER A 23 3.98 -2.65 22.09
CA SER A 23 3.16 -3.65 21.39
C SER A 23 3.85 -4.30 20.18
N LEU A 24 5.03 -3.82 19.76
CA LEU A 24 5.84 -4.50 18.74
C LEU A 24 6.55 -5.73 19.34
N TRP A 25 6.84 -5.70 20.64
CA TRP A 25 7.52 -6.80 21.32
C TRP A 25 6.57 -7.98 21.47
N ARG A 26 6.96 -9.13 20.90
CA ARG A 26 6.18 -10.39 20.94
C ARG A 26 4.74 -10.24 20.45
N ARG A 27 4.48 -9.31 19.51
CA ARG A 27 3.18 -9.22 18.86
C ARG A 27 2.86 -10.55 18.18
N VAL A 28 1.72 -11.14 18.55
CA VAL A 28 1.25 -12.41 17.98
C VAL A 28 1.22 -12.29 16.45
N PRO A 29 1.67 -13.33 15.72
CA PRO A 29 1.54 -13.37 14.27
C PRO A 29 0.06 -13.23 13.87
N ASP A 30 -0.21 -12.38 12.89
CA ASP A 30 -1.52 -12.33 12.24
C ASP A 30 -1.58 -13.45 11.19
N ILE A 31 -2.78 -13.94 10.87
CA ILE A 31 -2.95 -14.96 9.83
C ILE A 31 -2.41 -14.47 8.49
N ASP A 32 -2.56 -13.17 8.20
CA ASP A 32 -2.08 -12.56 6.96
C ASP A 32 -0.54 -12.54 6.88
N ASP A 33 0.16 -12.50 8.02
CA ASP A 33 1.63 -12.57 8.04
C ASP A 33 2.13 -13.89 7.44
N ALA A 34 1.44 -15.00 7.74
CA ALA A 34 1.74 -16.32 7.19
C ALA A 34 1.22 -16.44 5.76
N TRP A 35 -0.01 -15.99 5.53
CA TRP A 35 -0.71 -16.10 4.24
C TRP A 35 0.04 -15.43 3.09
N ILE A 36 0.48 -14.18 3.31
CA ILE A 36 1.17 -13.38 2.30
C ILE A 36 2.68 -13.58 2.40
N GLY A 37 3.18 -13.87 3.61
CA GLY A 37 4.60 -14.08 3.86
C GLY A 37 5.18 -15.31 3.15
N ILE A 38 4.40 -16.37 2.97
CA ILE A 38 4.86 -17.56 2.25
C ILE A 38 5.20 -17.24 0.79
N ASP A 39 4.37 -16.45 0.11
CA ASP A 39 4.61 -16.04 -1.27
C ASP A 39 5.91 -15.24 -1.41
N ALA A 40 6.16 -14.33 -0.46
CA ALA A 40 7.40 -13.55 -0.43
C ALA A 40 8.62 -14.44 -0.16
N TYR A 41 8.46 -15.46 0.68
CA TYR A 41 9.50 -16.44 0.98
C TYR A 41 9.85 -17.32 -0.22
N THR A 42 8.86 -17.93 -0.87
CA THR A 42 9.10 -18.78 -2.05
C THR A 42 9.63 -17.95 -3.21
N LEU A 43 9.15 -16.72 -3.40
CA LEU A 43 9.71 -15.81 -4.39
C LEU A 43 11.18 -15.47 -4.10
N ALA A 44 11.55 -15.33 -2.82
CA ALA A 44 12.94 -15.10 -2.44
C ALA A 44 13.84 -16.33 -2.67
N LYS A 45 13.32 -17.52 -2.36
CA LYS A 45 14.05 -18.79 -2.35
C LYS A 45 14.12 -19.44 -3.74
N ASP A 46 12.99 -19.55 -4.40
CA ASP A 46 12.79 -20.36 -5.61
C ASP A 46 12.65 -19.47 -6.88
N GLY A 47 12.43 -18.17 -6.71
CA GLY A 47 12.35 -17.19 -7.79
C GLY A 47 10.95 -16.99 -8.37
N TYR A 48 9.94 -17.70 -7.85
CA TYR A 48 8.53 -17.53 -8.20
C TYR A 48 7.64 -17.78 -6.98
N ALA A 49 6.42 -17.24 -7.00
CA ALA A 49 5.46 -17.40 -5.90
C ALA A 49 4.71 -18.73 -6.04
N HIS A 50 4.64 -19.49 -4.96
CA HIS A 50 3.85 -20.73 -4.83
C HIS A 50 3.53 -20.95 -3.35
N THR A 51 2.48 -21.73 -3.05
CA THR A 51 2.05 -21.94 -1.67
C THR A 51 1.45 -23.32 -1.44
N GLU A 52 2.05 -24.06 -0.50
CA GLU A 52 1.49 -25.34 -0.01
C GLU A 52 0.31 -25.13 0.95
N LEU A 53 0.06 -23.88 1.40
CA LEU A 53 -1.10 -23.58 2.28
C LEU A 53 -2.44 -23.78 1.55
N MET A 54 -2.43 -23.68 0.22
CA MET A 54 -3.59 -23.86 -0.66
C MET A 54 -3.42 -25.06 -1.60
N LYS A 55 -2.72 -26.11 -1.15
CA LYS A 55 -2.50 -27.31 -1.96
C LYS A 55 -3.82 -27.89 -2.49
N GLY A 56 -3.86 -28.18 -3.78
CA GLY A 56 -5.05 -28.70 -4.47
C GLY A 56 -6.08 -27.64 -4.84
N ILE A 57 -5.84 -26.36 -4.52
CA ILE A 57 -6.69 -25.24 -4.92
C ILE A 57 -6.02 -24.49 -6.07
N ASN A 58 -6.62 -24.58 -7.26
CA ASN A 58 -6.25 -23.83 -8.46
C ASN A 58 -4.73 -23.85 -8.79
N GLN A 59 -4.05 -24.96 -8.47
CA GLN A 59 -2.62 -25.19 -8.74
C GLN A 59 -1.70 -24.15 -8.08
N GLN A 60 -2.11 -23.56 -6.96
CA GLN A 60 -1.31 -22.56 -6.25
C GLN A 60 -0.01 -23.12 -5.64
N GLU A 61 0.04 -24.44 -5.40
CA GLU A 61 1.23 -25.15 -4.97
C GLU A 61 2.32 -25.22 -6.05
N ASP A 62 1.93 -25.20 -7.32
CA ASP A 62 2.87 -25.24 -8.44
C ASP A 62 3.29 -23.84 -8.85
N LEU A 63 2.30 -22.94 -8.95
CA LEU A 63 2.52 -21.54 -9.30
C LEU A 63 1.32 -20.70 -8.88
N PHE A 64 1.57 -19.69 -8.06
CA PHE A 64 0.54 -18.74 -7.66
C PHE A 64 0.74 -17.42 -8.38
N VAL A 65 -0.18 -17.05 -9.27
CA VAL A 65 -0.09 -15.81 -10.07
C VAL A 65 -1.02 -14.70 -9.56
N VAL A 66 -2.00 -15.00 -8.69
CA VAL A 66 -2.93 -14.00 -8.11
C VAL A 66 -2.54 -13.62 -6.68
N HIS A 67 -1.35 -13.04 -6.50
CA HIS A 67 -0.85 -12.63 -5.19
C HIS A 67 -0.54 -11.13 -5.11
N HIS A 68 -0.10 -10.66 -3.93
CA HIS A 68 0.26 -9.26 -3.68
C HIS A 68 1.62 -8.89 -4.31
N LYS A 69 1.67 -8.80 -5.65
CA LYS A 69 2.89 -8.72 -6.47
C LYS A 69 3.98 -7.80 -5.92
N LEU A 70 3.70 -6.50 -5.82
CA LEU A 70 4.72 -5.53 -5.40
C LEU A 70 5.07 -5.65 -3.91
N LEU A 71 4.11 -6.02 -3.07
CA LEU A 71 4.37 -6.28 -1.66
C LEU A 71 5.33 -7.48 -1.50
N ASN A 72 5.06 -8.57 -2.22
CA ASN A 72 5.82 -9.81 -2.16
C ASN A 72 7.22 -9.65 -2.76
N LEU A 73 7.36 -8.87 -3.84
CA LEU A 73 8.68 -8.50 -4.37
C LEU A 73 9.53 -7.76 -3.33
N GLN A 74 8.94 -6.83 -2.58
CA GLN A 74 9.65 -6.12 -1.52
C GLN A 74 9.91 -7.00 -0.30
N GLY A 75 8.97 -7.87 0.08
CA GLY A 75 9.21 -8.88 1.11
C GLY A 75 10.35 -9.81 0.74
N ALA A 76 10.37 -10.30 -0.50
CA ALA A 76 11.44 -11.14 -1.00
C ALA A 76 12.81 -10.42 -0.98
N LEU A 77 12.84 -9.13 -1.35
CA LEU A 77 14.04 -8.30 -1.22
C LEU A 77 14.50 -8.21 0.24
N PHE A 78 13.59 -7.93 1.17
CA PHE A 78 13.91 -7.85 2.59
C PHE A 78 14.40 -9.19 3.15
N ILE A 79 13.79 -10.30 2.73
CA ILE A 79 14.23 -11.65 3.10
C ILE A 79 15.65 -11.93 2.59
N LYS A 80 15.99 -11.52 1.35
CA LYS A 80 17.33 -11.67 0.80
C LYS A 80 18.39 -10.85 1.55
N VAL A 81 18.02 -9.67 2.06
CA VAL A 81 18.96 -8.77 2.76
C VAL A 81 19.10 -9.11 4.24
N PHE A 82 18.00 -9.41 4.93
CA PHE A 82 17.95 -9.55 6.40
C PHE A 82 17.70 -11.00 6.87
N GLY A 83 17.48 -11.93 5.96
CA GLY A 83 17.09 -13.31 6.28
C GLY A 83 15.58 -13.47 6.51
N PHE A 84 15.08 -14.70 6.37
CA PHE A 84 13.67 -15.00 6.59
C PHE A 84 13.34 -14.98 8.09
N SER A 85 12.46 -14.06 8.48
CA SER A 85 11.85 -14.03 9.80
C SER A 85 10.54 -13.26 9.75
N LEU A 86 9.68 -13.47 10.75
CA LEU A 86 8.44 -12.69 10.87
C LEU A 86 8.72 -11.19 11.01
N TYR A 87 9.78 -10.82 11.73
CA TYR A 87 10.18 -9.42 11.89
C TYR A 87 10.66 -8.81 10.57
N THR A 88 11.35 -9.58 9.73
CA THR A 88 11.77 -9.14 8.40
C THR A 88 10.56 -8.76 7.55
N LEU A 89 9.54 -9.62 7.50
CA LEU A 89 8.29 -9.33 6.79
C LEU A 89 7.57 -8.09 7.36
N LYS A 90 7.35 -8.04 8.68
CA LYS A 90 6.68 -6.91 9.34
C LYS A 90 7.41 -5.59 9.19
N SER A 91 8.74 -5.62 9.04
CA SER A 91 9.56 -4.43 8.84
C SER A 91 9.26 -3.71 7.52
N VAL A 92 8.74 -4.42 6.51
CA VAL A 92 8.28 -3.80 5.25
C VAL A 92 7.14 -2.82 5.55
N SER A 93 6.07 -3.27 6.20
CA SER A 93 4.94 -2.40 6.57
C SER A 93 5.36 -1.27 7.51
N LEU A 94 6.25 -1.56 8.46
CA LEU A 94 6.77 -0.56 9.38
C LEU A 94 7.56 0.54 8.66
N LEU A 95 8.39 0.17 7.67
CA LEU A 95 9.12 1.14 6.86
C LEU A 95 8.14 2.10 6.16
N TYR A 96 7.09 1.57 5.54
CA TYR A 96 6.10 2.40 4.86
C TYR A 96 5.29 3.26 5.83
N ALA A 97 4.97 2.76 7.03
CA ALA A 97 4.34 3.57 8.08
C ALA A 97 5.23 4.76 8.48
N LEU A 98 6.54 4.54 8.65
CA LEU A 98 7.50 5.60 8.96
C LEU A 98 7.62 6.62 7.82
N ILE A 99 7.72 6.15 6.57
CA ILE A 99 7.72 7.02 5.38
C ILE A 99 6.45 7.88 5.36
N PHE A 100 5.28 7.28 5.58
CA PHE A 100 4.01 8.00 5.61
C PHE A 100 3.99 9.06 6.71
N ILE A 101 4.37 8.74 7.95
CA ILE A 101 4.41 9.69 9.07
C ILE A 101 5.31 10.90 8.75
N ILE A 102 6.49 10.63 8.17
CA ILE A 102 7.43 11.68 7.76
C ILE A 102 6.80 12.56 6.67
N LEU A 103 6.25 11.96 5.61
CA LEU A 103 5.61 12.69 4.53
C LEU A 103 4.41 13.49 5.02
N PHE A 104 3.59 12.92 5.89
CA PHE A 104 2.43 13.58 6.49
C PHE A 104 2.85 14.82 7.29
N TYR A 105 3.91 14.71 8.10
CA TYR A 105 4.50 15.85 8.81
C TYR A 105 4.96 16.96 7.84
N PHE A 106 5.76 16.59 6.84
CA PHE A 106 6.30 17.57 5.90
C PHE A 106 5.19 18.25 5.10
N TYR A 107 4.24 17.47 4.59
CA TYR A 107 3.11 17.98 3.83
C TYR A 107 2.26 18.94 4.65
N THR A 108 1.75 18.51 5.81
CA THR A 108 0.80 19.29 6.60
C THR A 108 1.43 20.48 7.31
N ARG A 109 2.66 20.33 7.86
CA ARG A 109 3.28 21.37 8.69
C ARG A 109 4.29 22.24 7.95
N ARG A 110 5.07 21.67 7.02
CA ARG A 110 6.20 22.38 6.40
C ARG A 110 5.85 22.95 5.03
N TRP A 111 5.20 22.17 4.18
CA TRP A 111 4.92 22.56 2.80
C TRP A 111 3.61 23.35 2.68
N LYS A 112 2.49 22.77 3.09
CA LYS A 112 1.17 23.38 2.94
C LYS A 112 0.77 24.23 4.14
N LYS A 113 1.46 24.06 5.27
CA LYS A 113 1.22 24.79 6.53
C LYS A 113 -0.27 24.74 6.96
N LEU A 114 -0.94 23.63 6.68
CA LEU A 114 -2.35 23.39 7.00
C LEU A 114 -2.56 23.37 8.51
N PHE A 115 -1.59 22.84 9.24
CA PHE A 115 -1.70 22.59 10.67
C PHE A 115 -0.76 23.49 11.48
N ASN A 116 -1.29 24.05 12.57
CA ASN A 116 -0.45 24.54 13.66
C ASN A 116 0.15 23.34 14.44
N LYS A 117 0.90 23.61 15.52
CA LYS A 117 1.53 22.54 16.30
C LYS A 117 0.48 21.63 16.96
N ASP A 118 -0.53 22.23 17.56
CA ASP A 118 -1.58 21.54 18.30
C ASP A 118 -2.45 20.69 17.35
N ASP A 119 -2.78 21.22 16.16
CA ASP A 119 -3.48 20.48 15.09
C ASP A 119 -2.69 19.24 14.64
N LEU A 120 -1.38 19.39 14.45
CA LEU A 120 -0.50 18.28 14.05
C LEU A 120 -0.41 17.20 15.14
N LEU A 121 -0.25 17.60 16.40
CA LEU A 121 -0.22 16.65 17.52
C LEU A 121 -1.54 15.88 17.62
N PHE A 122 -2.67 16.58 17.49
CA PHE A 122 -3.98 15.95 17.49
C PHE A 122 -4.16 15.00 16.30
N ALA A 123 -3.73 15.38 15.11
CA ALA A 123 -3.76 14.51 13.93
C ALA A 123 -2.94 13.22 14.15
N PHE A 124 -1.76 13.31 14.79
CA PHE A 124 -0.98 12.12 15.14
C PHE A 124 -1.64 11.26 16.21
N ILE A 125 -2.30 11.87 17.20
CA ILE A 125 -3.11 11.13 18.18
C ILE A 125 -4.22 10.37 17.47
N LEU A 126 -4.97 11.02 16.58
CA LEU A 126 -6.01 10.36 15.79
C LEU A 126 -5.44 9.20 14.97
N LEU A 127 -4.34 9.43 14.25
CA LEU A 127 -3.70 8.41 13.43
C LEU A 127 -3.24 7.20 14.26
N LEU A 128 -2.56 7.42 15.38
CA LEU A 128 -2.03 6.34 16.23
C LEU A 128 -3.10 5.67 17.09
N SER A 129 -4.19 6.37 17.41
CA SER A 129 -5.35 5.79 18.09
C SER A 129 -6.25 4.98 17.16
N PHE A 130 -6.11 5.16 15.84
CA PHE A 130 -6.90 4.42 14.87
C PHE A 130 -6.46 2.95 14.82
N PRO A 131 -7.34 1.99 15.18
CA PRO A 131 -6.96 0.59 15.38
C PRO A 131 -6.33 -0.05 14.14
N TRP A 132 -6.80 0.30 12.94
CA TRP A 132 -6.29 -0.27 11.70
C TRP A 132 -4.89 0.23 11.33
N PHE A 133 -4.59 1.52 11.58
CA PHE A 133 -3.23 2.01 11.39
C PHE A 133 -2.29 1.34 12.41
N PHE A 134 -2.72 1.22 13.66
CA PHE A 134 -1.95 0.57 14.72
C PHE A 134 -1.67 -0.91 14.44
N LYS A 135 -2.68 -1.64 13.94
CA LYS A 135 -2.56 -3.06 13.56
C LYS A 135 -1.63 -3.20 12.36
N TYR A 136 -2.00 -2.60 11.22
CA TYR A 136 -1.35 -2.85 9.94
C TYR A 136 0.03 -2.21 9.78
N SER A 137 0.40 -1.22 10.61
CA SER A 137 1.78 -0.71 10.65
C SER A 137 2.80 -1.76 11.07
N PHE A 138 2.37 -2.89 11.64
CA PHE A 138 3.26 -4.00 12.00
C PHE A 138 2.63 -5.38 11.72
N THR A 139 1.95 -5.47 10.58
CA THR A 139 1.47 -6.72 9.98
C THR A 139 1.87 -6.68 8.51
N TYR A 140 2.37 -7.79 7.95
CA TYR A 140 2.79 -7.86 6.55
C TYR A 140 1.56 -7.90 5.61
N ARG A 141 0.97 -6.72 5.40
CA ARG A 141 -0.23 -6.51 4.58
C ARG A 141 -0.07 -5.29 3.65
N PRO A 142 -0.84 -5.21 2.56
CA PRO A 142 -0.70 -4.15 1.57
C PRO A 142 -1.14 -2.75 2.01
N GLU A 143 -2.01 -2.61 3.02
CA GLU A 143 -2.77 -1.37 3.24
C GLU A 143 -1.88 -0.16 3.54
N ILE A 144 -0.85 -0.32 4.38
CA ILE A 144 0.04 0.79 4.74
C ILE A 144 0.90 1.23 3.55
N MET A 145 1.42 0.26 2.79
CA MET A 145 2.21 0.54 1.58
C MET A 145 1.34 1.24 0.52
N MET A 146 0.14 0.71 0.28
CA MET A 146 -0.86 1.25 -0.63
C MET A 146 -1.30 2.67 -0.21
N MET A 147 -1.58 2.89 1.08
CA MET A 147 -1.89 4.21 1.65
C MET A 147 -0.75 5.20 1.43
N THR A 148 0.49 4.77 1.63
CA THR A 148 1.67 5.64 1.46
C THR A 148 1.83 6.08 0.01
N TYR A 149 1.72 5.15 -0.94
CA TYR A 149 1.75 5.48 -2.37
C TYR A 149 0.57 6.36 -2.78
N GLY A 150 -0.64 6.07 -2.29
CA GLY A 150 -1.82 6.92 -2.47
C GLY A 150 -1.61 8.34 -1.92
N PHE A 151 -0.95 8.49 -0.77
CA PHE A 151 -0.66 9.81 -0.22
C PHE A 151 0.37 10.56 -1.07
N VAL A 152 1.43 9.89 -1.54
CA VAL A 152 2.42 10.52 -2.44
C VAL A 152 1.79 10.97 -3.75
N GLY A 153 1.00 10.10 -4.40
CA GLY A 153 0.31 10.46 -5.63
C GLY A 153 -0.67 11.62 -5.42
N TYR A 154 -1.38 11.65 -4.29
CA TYR A 154 -2.26 12.77 -3.93
C TYR A 154 -1.50 14.09 -3.82
N MET A 155 -0.39 14.14 -3.07
CA MET A 155 0.41 15.37 -2.90
C MET A 155 0.89 15.93 -4.26
N LEU A 156 1.27 15.05 -5.18
CA LEU A 156 1.75 15.43 -6.51
C LEU A 156 0.60 15.91 -7.42
N LEU A 157 -0.55 15.22 -7.38
CA LEU A 157 -1.76 15.60 -8.13
C LEU A 157 -2.31 16.94 -7.66
N GLU A 158 -2.44 17.13 -6.35
CA GLU A 158 -2.90 18.38 -5.76
C GLU A 158 -2.00 19.54 -6.17
N ARG A 159 -0.67 19.36 -6.08
CA ARG A 159 0.31 20.38 -6.49
C ARG A 159 0.22 20.72 -7.98
N TYR A 160 -0.26 19.80 -8.83
CA TYR A 160 -0.55 20.09 -10.23
C TYR A 160 -1.80 20.96 -10.38
N LEU A 161 -2.86 20.65 -9.64
CA LEU A 161 -4.14 21.37 -9.70
C LEU A 161 -4.03 22.82 -9.19
N GLU A 162 -3.19 23.08 -8.20
CA GLU A 162 -3.03 24.42 -7.61
C GLU A 162 -2.22 25.39 -8.46
N LEU A 163 -1.35 24.90 -9.35
CA LEU A 163 -0.37 25.74 -10.04
C LEU A 163 -0.78 25.93 -11.50
N PRO A 164 -1.09 27.17 -11.93
CA PRO A 164 -1.76 27.44 -13.21
C PRO A 164 -0.93 27.09 -14.45
N ASP A 165 0.39 26.93 -14.32
CA ASP A 165 1.29 26.82 -15.49
C ASP A 165 2.29 25.65 -15.37
N LYS A 166 1.75 24.46 -15.18
CA LYS A 166 2.55 23.23 -15.11
C LYS A 166 2.32 22.35 -16.33
N GLY A 167 3.41 22.07 -17.04
CA GLY A 167 3.42 21.10 -18.14
C GLY A 167 2.73 19.80 -17.74
N ARG A 168 1.82 19.33 -18.59
CA ARG A 168 0.92 18.19 -18.34
C ARG A 168 1.69 16.91 -17.99
N TRP A 169 2.94 16.78 -18.43
CA TRP A 169 3.83 15.66 -18.10
C TRP A 169 4.01 15.46 -16.59
N LYS A 170 3.87 16.51 -15.77
CA LYS A 170 4.01 16.40 -14.30
C LYS A 170 2.95 15.49 -13.67
N LEU A 171 1.85 15.20 -14.38
CA LEU A 171 0.85 14.22 -13.97
C LEU A 171 1.27 12.76 -14.20
N PHE A 172 2.34 12.51 -14.96
CA PHE A 172 2.89 11.17 -15.11
C PHE A 172 3.28 10.58 -13.76
N LEU A 173 3.97 11.36 -12.92
CA LEU A 173 4.46 10.89 -11.62
C LEU A 173 3.36 10.53 -10.60
N PRO A 174 2.29 11.33 -10.37
CA PRO A 174 1.18 10.86 -9.55
C PRO A 174 0.49 9.63 -10.15
N GLY A 175 0.42 9.54 -11.49
CA GLY A 175 -0.02 8.32 -12.18
C GLY A 175 0.80 7.11 -11.76
N VAL A 176 2.14 7.20 -11.84
CA VAL A 176 3.06 6.13 -11.42
C VAL A 176 2.77 5.69 -9.98
N PHE A 177 2.65 6.62 -9.03
CA PHE A 177 2.39 6.25 -7.63
C PHE A 177 1.03 5.58 -7.42
N PHE A 178 -0.02 6.01 -8.12
CA PHE A 178 -1.31 5.32 -8.05
C PHE A 178 -1.28 3.96 -8.74
N GLY A 179 -0.57 3.82 -9.88
CA GLY A 179 -0.34 2.51 -10.51
C GLY A 179 0.45 1.55 -9.62
N LEU A 180 1.48 2.05 -8.90
CA LEU A 180 2.19 1.26 -7.90
C LEU A 180 1.25 0.83 -6.76
N ALA A 181 0.33 1.69 -6.30
CA ALA A 181 -0.66 1.30 -5.30
C ALA A 181 -1.55 0.13 -5.79
N VAL A 182 -1.94 0.10 -7.07
CA VAL A 182 -2.64 -1.05 -7.68
C VAL A 182 -1.75 -2.29 -7.72
N ALA A 183 -0.46 -2.14 -8.07
CA ALA A 183 0.50 -3.23 -8.10
C ALA A 183 0.79 -3.84 -6.71
N VAL A 184 0.59 -3.07 -5.64
CA VAL A 184 0.58 -3.59 -4.26
C VAL A 184 -0.69 -4.41 -4.00
N HIS A 185 -1.85 -3.87 -4.34
CA HIS A 185 -3.15 -4.52 -4.19
C HIS A 185 -4.19 -3.88 -5.11
N LEU A 186 -5.07 -4.67 -5.73
CA LEU A 186 -6.05 -4.19 -6.73
C LEU A 186 -7.02 -3.11 -6.20
N ASN A 187 -7.36 -3.12 -4.91
CA ASN A 187 -8.07 -2.03 -4.22
C ASN A 187 -7.46 -0.63 -4.45
N GLY A 188 -6.17 -0.53 -4.77
CA GLY A 188 -5.52 0.73 -5.15
C GLY A 188 -6.15 1.40 -6.39
N LEU A 189 -6.97 0.67 -7.16
CA LEU A 189 -7.67 1.19 -8.34
C LEU A 189 -8.56 2.39 -7.99
N ILE A 190 -9.06 2.44 -6.75
CA ILE A 190 -9.86 3.57 -6.26
C ILE A 190 -9.11 4.90 -6.37
N PHE A 191 -7.79 4.92 -6.21
CA PHE A 191 -6.98 6.14 -6.36
C PHE A 191 -6.93 6.62 -7.81
N ILE A 192 -6.77 5.69 -8.76
CA ILE A 192 -6.77 6.02 -10.20
C ILE A 192 -8.13 6.59 -10.59
N VAL A 193 -9.22 5.89 -10.26
CA VAL A 193 -10.59 6.34 -10.59
C VAL A 193 -10.88 7.71 -9.98
N SER A 194 -10.57 7.89 -8.69
CA SER A 194 -10.78 9.18 -8.00
C SER A 194 -9.98 10.32 -8.63
N ALA A 195 -8.74 10.05 -9.05
CA ALA A 195 -7.89 11.04 -9.71
C ALA A 195 -8.39 11.44 -11.09
N VAL A 196 -8.84 10.47 -11.90
CA VAL A 196 -9.44 10.73 -13.20
C VAL A 196 -10.71 11.56 -13.04
N LEU A 197 -11.59 11.19 -12.11
CA LEU A 197 -12.80 11.95 -11.80
C LEU A 197 -12.45 13.39 -11.36
N LEU A 198 -11.44 13.56 -10.52
CA LEU A 198 -10.99 14.89 -10.08
C LEU A 198 -10.42 15.73 -11.25
N LEU A 199 -9.63 15.14 -12.15
CA LEU A 199 -9.10 15.83 -13.33
C LEU A 199 -10.23 16.23 -14.30
N VAL A 200 -11.17 15.32 -14.54
CA VAL A 200 -12.37 15.57 -15.36
C VAL A 200 -13.23 16.67 -14.75
N TRP A 201 -13.47 16.62 -13.44
CA TRP A 201 -14.21 17.63 -12.69
C TRP A 201 -13.57 19.03 -12.82
N ASN A 202 -12.24 19.10 -12.79
CA ASN A 202 -11.48 20.32 -13.01
C ASN A 202 -11.27 20.68 -14.50
N ARG A 203 -12.02 20.04 -15.42
CA ARG A 203 -11.97 20.23 -16.88
C ARG A 203 -10.57 20.02 -17.48
N LYS A 204 -9.72 19.21 -16.85
CA LYS A 204 -8.36 18.87 -17.28
C LYS A 204 -8.32 17.57 -18.10
N PHE A 205 -9.19 17.42 -19.09
CA PHE A 205 -9.36 16.17 -19.86
C PHE A 205 -8.06 15.65 -20.49
N ILE A 206 -7.29 16.52 -21.16
CA ILE A 206 -6.04 16.11 -21.82
C ILE A 206 -4.97 15.69 -20.80
N ALA A 207 -5.08 16.15 -19.56
CA ALA A 207 -4.17 15.82 -18.49
C ALA A 207 -4.36 14.38 -17.98
N VAL A 208 -5.51 13.76 -18.29
CA VAL A 208 -5.78 12.34 -18.00
C VAL A 208 -4.83 11.42 -18.77
N PHE A 209 -4.40 11.79 -19.98
CA PHE A 209 -3.50 10.94 -20.78
C PHE A 209 -2.12 10.71 -20.14
N PRO A 210 -1.31 11.75 -19.82
CA PRO A 210 -0.01 11.53 -19.16
C PRO A 210 -0.17 10.88 -17.78
N PHE A 211 -1.24 11.20 -17.04
CA PHE A 211 -1.58 10.53 -15.79
C PHE A 211 -1.83 9.03 -15.99
N GLY A 212 -2.74 8.68 -16.91
CA GLY A 212 -3.12 7.32 -17.22
C GLY A 212 -1.95 6.51 -17.75
N LEU A 213 -1.08 7.11 -18.57
CA LEU A 213 0.15 6.47 -19.05
C LEU A 213 1.09 6.11 -17.87
N GLY A 214 1.29 7.03 -16.92
CA GLY A 214 2.08 6.75 -15.72
C GLY A 214 1.49 5.63 -14.87
N ALA A 215 0.18 5.66 -14.66
CA ALA A 215 -0.53 4.63 -13.90
C ALA A 215 -0.48 3.26 -14.59
N PHE A 216 -0.69 3.22 -15.91
CA PHE A 216 -0.59 2.01 -16.71
C PHE A 216 0.81 1.40 -16.65
N LEU A 217 1.86 2.17 -16.93
CA LEU A 217 3.23 1.66 -16.91
C LEU A 217 3.67 1.15 -15.54
N ALA A 218 3.26 1.81 -14.46
CA ALA A 218 3.55 1.33 -13.12
C ALA A 218 2.75 0.06 -12.76
N PHE A 219 1.49 -0.01 -13.20
CA PHE A 219 0.66 -1.20 -13.01
C PHE A 219 1.18 -2.42 -13.78
N LEU A 220 1.93 -2.24 -14.88
CA LEU A 220 2.56 -3.37 -15.59
C LEU A 220 3.47 -4.24 -14.70
N ILE A 221 3.99 -3.70 -13.59
CA ILE A 221 4.73 -4.47 -12.59
C ILE A 221 3.88 -5.61 -12.02
N TYR A 222 2.54 -5.48 -11.97
CA TYR A 222 1.65 -6.56 -11.53
C TYR A 222 1.77 -7.82 -12.41
N PHE A 223 2.18 -7.68 -13.67
CA PHE A 223 2.30 -8.77 -14.63
C PHE A 223 3.75 -9.24 -14.82
N TYR A 224 4.65 -8.99 -13.86
CA TYR A 224 6.08 -9.29 -14.02
C TYR A 224 6.39 -10.77 -14.27
N ASP A 225 5.52 -11.68 -13.82
CA ASP A 225 5.67 -13.12 -13.92
C ASP A 225 4.87 -13.74 -15.08
N TYR A 226 4.31 -12.93 -15.98
CA TYR A 226 3.53 -13.39 -17.13
C TYR A 226 4.49 -13.63 -18.30
N THR A 227 5.01 -14.86 -18.37
CA THR A 227 6.03 -15.23 -19.38
C THR A 227 5.45 -15.89 -20.64
N GLY A 228 4.16 -16.24 -20.64
CA GLY A 228 3.48 -16.84 -21.80
C GLY A 228 1.97 -16.89 -21.65
N LEU A 229 1.27 -17.30 -22.72
CA LEU A 229 -0.20 -17.39 -22.75
C LEU A 229 -0.76 -18.33 -21.69
N THR A 230 -0.06 -19.42 -21.38
CA THR A 230 -0.45 -20.38 -20.33
C THR A 230 -0.54 -19.75 -18.94
N TYR A 231 0.30 -18.76 -18.63
CA TYR A 231 0.26 -18.03 -17.35
C TYR A 231 -0.94 -17.09 -17.28
N PHE A 232 -1.35 -16.54 -18.42
CA PHE A 232 -2.57 -15.73 -18.48
C PHE A 232 -3.83 -16.58 -18.30
N ASP A 233 -3.88 -17.77 -18.91
CA ASP A 233 -4.97 -18.72 -18.70
C ASP A 233 -5.03 -19.19 -17.25
N LEU A 234 -3.88 -19.51 -16.64
CA LEU A 234 -3.80 -19.83 -15.21
C LEU A 234 -4.24 -18.65 -14.34
N TRP A 235 -3.84 -17.43 -14.66
CA TRP A 235 -4.29 -16.23 -13.94
C TRP A 235 -5.80 -16.08 -14.01
N ARG A 236 -6.38 -16.21 -15.22
CA ARG A 236 -7.82 -16.13 -15.41
C ARG A 236 -8.52 -17.19 -14.57
N HIS A 237 -8.03 -18.43 -14.61
CA HIS A 237 -8.57 -19.52 -13.81
C HIS A 237 -8.48 -19.23 -12.30
N GLN A 238 -7.29 -18.88 -11.78
CA GLN A 238 -7.10 -18.55 -10.37
C GLN A 238 -7.93 -17.34 -9.91
N PHE A 239 -8.16 -16.36 -10.79
CA PHE A 239 -8.87 -15.13 -10.46
C PHE A 239 -10.40 -15.31 -10.46
N PHE A 240 -10.94 -16.03 -11.44
CA PHE A 240 -12.40 -16.16 -11.62
C PHE A 240 -12.98 -17.45 -11.03
N ASP A 241 -12.18 -18.51 -10.89
CA ASP A 241 -12.63 -19.82 -10.41
C ASP A 241 -12.15 -20.10 -8.97
N ALA A 242 -12.01 -19.05 -8.16
CA ALA A 242 -11.54 -19.18 -6.78
C ALA A 242 -12.62 -19.84 -5.87
N PRO A 243 -12.29 -20.85 -5.05
CA PRO A 243 -13.29 -21.64 -4.30
C PRO A 243 -14.17 -20.85 -3.33
N TYR A 244 -13.70 -19.69 -2.86
CA TYR A 244 -14.52 -18.84 -1.99
C TYR A 244 -15.73 -18.24 -2.74
N LEU A 245 -15.68 -18.16 -4.07
CA LEU A 245 -16.82 -17.72 -4.90
C LEU A 245 -17.93 -18.76 -4.92
N ASP A 246 -17.61 -20.05 -4.80
CA ASP A 246 -18.61 -21.13 -4.74
C ASP A 246 -19.44 -21.05 -3.45
N SER A 247 -18.83 -20.62 -2.35
CA SER A 247 -19.54 -20.41 -1.07
C SER A 247 -20.55 -19.25 -1.11
N VAL A 248 -20.37 -18.29 -2.03
CA VAL A 248 -21.28 -17.15 -2.24
C VAL A 248 -22.43 -17.53 -3.19
N GLN A 249 -22.25 -18.54 -4.05
CA GLN A 249 -23.29 -19.01 -4.96
C GLN A 249 -24.29 -19.99 -4.33
N GLN A 250 -23.97 -20.54 -3.15
CA GLN A 250 -24.82 -21.48 -2.43
C GLN A 250 -25.64 -20.86 -1.28
N GLY A 251 -25.59 -19.53 -1.11
CA GLY A 251 -26.37 -18.78 -0.12
C GLY A 251 -27.35 -17.81 -0.76
#